data_AF-A0A3S1A371-F1
#
_entry.id   AF-A0A3S1A371-F1
#
_cell.length_a   1.000
_cell.length_b   1.000
_cell.length_c   1.000
_cell.angle_alpha   90.00
_cell.angle_beta   90.00
_cell.angle_gamma   90.00
#
_symmetry.space_group_name_H-M   'P 1'
#
loop_
_entity.id
_entity.type
_entity.pdbx_description
1 polymer ?
#
loop_
_entity_poly.entity_id
_entity_poly.type
_entity_poly.pdbx_seq_one_letter_code
_entity_poly.pdbx_strand_id
1 'polypeptide(L)'
;MNNNNIDYLITILQQRAELFTKTNKNPDFLYKSVDSLVLAYGQPFTKQIKSPFKGEPKSCFKNCYQALYDFSKLNYCEGFAISNLGIPIIHAWLVNDNLEVIDPTWTGDRFQNCAYFGIVFTEDFVLEMTEKTEKYGILESDYLMDYQLQRQGFPPHALRTFNR
;
A
#
# COMPACT_ATOMS: atom_id res chain seq x y z
N MET A 1 -15.41 10.63 13.42
CA MET A 1 -14.29 11.57 13.61
C MET A 1 -13.62 11.69 12.26
N ASN A 2 -13.65 12.86 11.62
CA ASN A 2 -12.91 13.10 10.39
C ASN A 2 -11.43 12.94 10.72
N ASN A 3 -10.78 11.89 10.21
CA ASN A 3 -9.36 11.72 10.42
C ASN A 3 -8.64 12.68 9.48
N ASN A 4 -8.37 13.91 9.93
CA ASN A 4 -7.75 14.97 9.13
C ASN A 4 -6.54 14.47 8.29
N ASN A 5 -5.80 13.49 8.82
CA ASN A 5 -4.66 12.89 8.13
C ASN A 5 -5.03 12.04 6.89
N ILE A 6 -6.19 11.37 6.84
CA ILE A 6 -6.60 10.59 5.65
C ILE A 6 -7.01 11.51 4.50
N ASP A 7 -7.78 12.56 4.80
CA ASP A 7 -8.21 13.55 3.81
C ASP A 7 -7.00 14.32 3.26
N TYR A 8 -6.09 14.71 4.15
CA TYR A 8 -4.82 15.33 3.79
C TYR A 8 -3.95 14.41 2.92
N LEU A 9 -3.82 13.14 3.30
CA LEU A 9 -3.08 12.14 2.53
C LEU A 9 -3.65 12.03 1.11
N ILE A 10 -4.96 11.79 0.97
CA ILE A 10 -5.61 11.64 -0.34
C ILE A 10 -5.42 12.91 -1.18
N THR A 11 -5.57 14.10 -0.58
CA THR A 11 -5.36 15.38 -1.26
C THR A 11 -3.94 15.49 -1.83
N ILE A 12 -2.91 15.11 -1.07
CA ILE A 12 -1.53 15.13 -1.56
C ILE A 12 -1.35 14.15 -2.72
N LEU A 13 -1.89 12.93 -2.61
CA LEU A 13 -1.78 11.94 -3.68
C LEU A 13 -2.44 12.44 -4.97
N GLN A 14 -3.60 13.09 -4.87
CA GLN A 14 -4.29 13.68 -6.02
C GLN A 14 -3.44 14.76 -6.69
N GLN A 15 -2.89 15.69 -5.91
CA GLN A 15 -2.03 16.76 -6.42
C GLN A 15 -0.77 16.19 -7.12
N ARG A 16 -0.14 15.17 -6.54
CA ARG A 16 1.01 14.48 -7.13
C ARG A 16 0.64 13.75 -8.41
N ALA A 17 -0.46 12.99 -8.42
CA ALA A 17 -0.97 12.29 -9.59
C ALA A 17 -1.30 13.24 -10.75
N GLU A 18 -1.91 14.40 -10.46
CA GLU A 18 -2.18 15.44 -11.45
C GLU A 18 -0.88 16.01 -12.05
N LEU A 19 0.13 16.26 -11.21
CA LEU A 19 1.42 16.75 -11.67
C LEU A 19 2.10 15.74 -12.62
N PHE A 20 2.14 14.46 -12.24
CA PHE A 20 2.66 13.41 -13.11
C PHE A 20 1.87 13.26 -14.41
N THR A 21 0.56 13.43 -14.37
CA THR A 21 -0.28 13.39 -15.58
C THR A 21 0.03 14.56 -16.52
N LYS A 22 0.38 15.72 -15.97
CA LYS A 22 0.79 16.88 -16.77
C LYS A 22 2.18 16.68 -17.40
N THR A 23 3.11 16.01 -16.73
CA THR A 23 4.50 15.85 -17.19
C THR A 23 4.75 14.57 -18.00
N ASN A 24 4.20 13.43 -17.59
CA ASN A 24 4.34 12.15 -18.29
C ASN A 24 3.31 12.03 -19.42
N LYS A 25 3.76 12.29 -20.65
CA LYS A 25 2.93 12.20 -21.87
C LYS A 25 3.01 10.85 -22.56
N ASN A 26 3.71 9.85 -22.01
CA ASN A 26 3.81 8.54 -22.64
C ASN A 26 2.42 7.87 -22.69
N PRO A 27 1.83 7.62 -23.87
CA PRO A 27 0.48 7.07 -24.00
C PRO A 27 0.36 5.64 -23.47
N ASP A 28 1.45 4.89 -23.37
CA ASP A 28 1.47 3.49 -22.93
C ASP A 28 1.13 3.32 -21.44
N PHE A 29 1.21 4.39 -20.64
CA PHE A 29 0.93 4.36 -19.22
C PHE A 29 -0.54 4.65 -18.97
N LEU A 30 -1.34 3.64 -18.61
CA LEU A 30 -2.72 3.83 -18.15
C LEU A 30 -2.77 4.70 -16.88
N TYR A 31 -1.83 4.47 -15.96
CA TYR A 31 -1.61 5.24 -14.74
C TYR A 31 -0.25 5.95 -14.84
N LYS A 32 -0.22 7.28 -14.68
CA LYS A 32 0.98 8.09 -14.90
C LYS A 32 1.96 8.10 -13.74
N SER A 33 1.55 7.55 -12.60
CA SER A 33 2.34 7.36 -11.39
C SER A 33 1.74 6.29 -10.49
N VAL A 34 2.54 5.78 -9.53
CA VAL A 34 2.06 4.94 -8.43
C VAL A 34 0.94 5.63 -7.64
N ASP A 35 1.01 6.95 -7.44
CA ASP A 35 -0.07 7.72 -6.82
C ASP A 35 -1.40 7.53 -7.56
N SER A 36 -1.41 7.68 -8.89
CA SER A 36 -2.64 7.50 -9.69
C SER A 36 -3.15 6.06 -9.70
N LEU A 37 -2.23 5.08 -9.65
CA LEU A 37 -2.57 3.67 -9.56
C LEU A 37 -3.21 3.35 -8.20
N VAL A 38 -2.61 3.81 -7.11
CA VAL A 38 -3.14 3.63 -5.75
C VAL A 38 -4.47 4.37 -5.59
N LEU A 39 -4.63 5.58 -6.11
CA LEU A 39 -5.91 6.30 -6.08
C LEU A 39 -7.03 5.57 -6.83
N ALA A 40 -6.70 4.81 -7.88
CA ALA A 40 -7.69 4.10 -8.68
C ALA A 40 -8.19 2.79 -8.04
N TYR A 41 -7.31 2.06 -7.37
CA TYR A 41 -7.62 0.72 -6.82
C TYR A 41 -7.66 0.67 -5.29
N GLY A 42 -7.09 1.68 -4.63
CA GLY A 42 -6.94 1.71 -3.18
C GLY A 42 -8.20 2.16 -2.46
N GLN A 43 -8.20 1.94 -1.16
CA GLN A 43 -9.24 2.40 -0.24
C GLN A 43 -8.63 3.00 1.03
N PRO A 44 -9.35 3.91 1.71
CA PRO A 44 -8.92 4.42 3.00
C PRO A 44 -9.12 3.35 4.08
N PHE A 45 -8.18 3.27 5.01
CA PHE A 45 -8.33 2.48 6.23
C PHE A 45 -8.50 3.40 7.44
N THR A 46 -9.62 3.24 8.13
CA THR A 46 -10.04 4.18 9.20
C THR A 46 -9.72 3.69 10.60
N LYS A 47 -9.33 2.41 10.76
CA LYS A 47 -9.05 1.80 12.05
C LYS A 47 -7.71 1.08 12.01
N GLN A 48 -6.86 1.41 12.97
CA GLN A 48 -5.61 0.71 13.24
C GLN A 48 -5.74 -0.03 14.57
N ILE A 49 -5.27 -1.27 14.62
CA ILE A 49 -5.17 -2.06 15.84
C ILE A 49 -3.70 -2.35 16.15
N LYS A 50 -3.43 -2.77 17.39
CA LYS A 50 -2.07 -3.08 17.83
C LYS A 50 -1.55 -4.30 17.07
N SER A 51 -0.34 -4.18 16.52
CA SER A 51 0.34 -5.32 15.92
C SER A 51 0.71 -6.38 16.97
N PRO A 52 0.48 -7.69 16.68
CA PRO A 52 0.85 -8.77 17.59
C PRO A 52 2.36 -8.98 17.68
N PHE A 53 3.13 -8.40 16.76
CA PHE A 53 4.59 -8.45 16.73
C PHE A 53 5.18 -7.10 16.35
N LYS A 54 6.48 -6.94 16.59
CA LYS A 54 7.25 -5.75 16.21
C LYS A 54 8.28 -6.16 15.16
N GLY A 55 8.14 -5.60 13.96
CA GLY A 55 9.07 -5.77 12.86
C GLY A 55 10.28 -4.84 12.95
N GLU A 56 11.24 -5.06 12.05
CA GLU A 56 12.43 -4.23 11.93
C GLU A 56 12.06 -2.83 11.38
N PRO A 57 12.49 -1.73 12.00
CA PRO A 57 12.24 -0.38 11.48
C PRO A 57 12.76 -0.22 10.05
N LYS A 58 11.98 0.45 9.19
CA LYS A 58 12.27 0.67 7.75
C LYS A 58 12.23 -0.58 6.86
N SER A 59 11.82 -1.73 7.40
CA SER A 59 11.68 -2.98 6.65
C SER A 59 10.20 -3.35 6.41
N CYS A 60 9.31 -2.37 6.17
CA CYS A 60 7.86 -2.58 6.18
C CYS A 60 7.35 -3.66 5.23
N PHE A 61 7.81 -3.65 3.98
CA PHE A 61 7.47 -4.68 2.98
C PHE A 61 7.89 -6.08 3.45
N LYS A 62 9.16 -6.23 3.86
CA LYS A 62 9.69 -7.51 4.38
C LYS A 62 8.94 -7.98 5.63
N ASN A 63 8.69 -7.09 6.59
CA ASN A 63 7.97 -7.42 7.82
C ASN A 63 6.58 -7.96 7.53
N CYS A 64 5.85 -7.34 6.59
CA CYS A 64 4.51 -7.77 6.24
C CYS A 64 4.51 -9.05 5.40
N TYR A 65 5.45 -9.18 4.45
CA TYR A 65 5.62 -10.41 3.66
C TYR A 65 5.91 -11.63 4.55
N GLN A 66 6.88 -11.50 5.46
CA GLN A 66 7.26 -12.59 6.36
C GLN A 66 6.12 -12.96 7.32
N ALA A 67 5.26 -12.02 7.68
CA ALA A 67 4.13 -12.28 8.55
C ALA A 67 3.04 -13.14 7.89
N LEU A 68 2.98 -13.23 6.57
CA LEU A 68 2.00 -14.09 5.89
C LEU A 68 2.17 -15.57 6.26
N TYR A 69 3.41 -16.01 6.51
CA TYR A 69 3.72 -17.38 6.93
C TYR A 69 3.20 -17.71 8.34
N ASP A 70 3.20 -16.72 9.24
CA ASP A 70 2.83 -16.91 10.65
C ASP A 70 1.36 -16.55 10.92
N PHE A 71 0.75 -15.72 10.06
CA PHE A 71 -0.58 -15.13 10.29
C PHE A 71 -1.49 -15.26 9.06
N SER A 72 -1.98 -16.47 8.79
CA SER A 72 -2.82 -16.80 7.62
C SER A 72 -4.17 -16.07 7.51
N LYS A 73 -4.58 -15.31 8.52
CA LYS A 73 -5.79 -14.45 8.49
C LYS A 73 -5.49 -12.99 8.17
N LEU A 74 -4.22 -12.66 7.95
CA LEU A 74 -3.79 -11.31 7.63
C LEU A 74 -3.46 -11.23 6.15
N ASN A 75 -3.89 -10.13 5.54
CA ASN A 75 -3.70 -9.86 4.13
C ASN A 75 -2.64 -8.78 3.96
N TYR A 76 -1.81 -8.93 2.94
CA TYR A 76 -0.78 -7.97 2.60
C TYR A 76 -1.37 -6.74 1.91
N CYS A 77 -0.97 -5.55 2.33
CA CYS A 77 -1.45 -4.29 1.76
C CYS A 77 -0.28 -3.34 1.51
N GLU A 78 -0.30 -2.65 0.37
CA GLU A 78 0.61 -1.54 0.10
C GLU A 78 -0.15 -0.30 -0.34
N GLY A 79 0.48 0.85 -0.14
CA GLY A 79 -0.02 2.11 -0.61
C GLY A 79 0.76 3.23 0.03
N PHE A 80 0.06 4.29 0.42
CA PHE A 80 0.66 5.39 1.13
C PHE A 80 0.18 5.45 2.57
N ALA A 81 1.12 5.73 3.46
CA ALA A 81 0.86 5.99 4.86
C ALA A 81 1.46 7.32 5.28
N ILE A 82 0.82 7.98 6.24
CA ILE A 82 1.30 9.22 6.84
C ILE A 82 1.25 9.11 8.35
N SER A 83 2.34 9.49 9.02
CA SER A 83 2.40 9.61 10.48
C SER A 83 2.29 11.07 10.91
N ASN A 84 2.46 11.34 12.19
CA ASN A 84 2.63 12.68 12.76
C ASN A 84 3.72 13.55 12.12
N LEU A 85 4.63 12.98 11.32
CA LEU A 85 5.62 13.74 10.56
C LEU A 85 5.02 14.47 9.34
N GLY A 86 3.79 14.16 8.95
CA GLY A 86 3.07 14.89 7.90
C GLY A 86 3.56 14.62 6.47
N ILE A 87 4.44 13.63 6.27
CA ILE A 87 4.98 13.28 4.95
C ILE A 87 4.41 11.93 4.53
N PRO A 88 3.59 11.87 3.45
CA PRO A 88 3.18 10.61 2.85
C PRO A 88 4.37 9.81 2.34
N ILE A 89 4.47 8.55 2.75
CA ILE A 89 5.47 7.61 2.24
C ILE A 89 4.79 6.39 1.63
N ILE A 90 5.43 5.77 0.64
CA ILE A 90 5.04 4.43 0.21
C ILE A 90 5.34 3.45 1.35
N HIS A 91 4.39 2.58 1.65
CA HIS A 91 4.46 1.75 2.84
C HIS A 91 3.66 0.45 2.65
N ALA A 92 4.02 -0.55 3.44
CA ALA A 92 3.29 -1.81 3.55
C ALA A 92 2.82 -2.06 4.98
N TRP A 93 1.63 -2.64 5.09
CA TRP A 93 1.01 -3.06 6.34
C TRP A 93 0.17 -4.31 6.12
N LEU A 94 -0.32 -4.89 7.21
CA LEU A 94 -1.24 -6.01 7.18
C LEU A 94 -2.67 -5.54 7.43
N VAL A 95 -3.63 -6.28 6.91
CA VAL A 95 -5.06 -5.98 7.06
C VAL A 95 -5.81 -7.27 7.41
N ASN A 96 -6.66 -7.23 8.43
CA ASN A 96 -7.54 -8.36 8.75
C ASN A 96 -8.87 -8.28 7.97
N ASP A 97 -9.72 -9.29 8.11
CA ASP A 97 -11.02 -9.35 7.40
C ASP A 97 -11.98 -8.19 7.75
N ASN A 98 -11.74 -7.48 8.85
CA ASN A 98 -12.52 -6.29 9.25
C ASN A 98 -11.96 -4.98 8.68
N LEU A 99 -10.97 -5.05 7.77
CA LEU A 99 -10.27 -3.89 7.23
C LEU A 99 -9.55 -3.05 8.30
N GLU A 100 -9.09 -3.68 9.37
CA GLU A 100 -8.29 -3.02 10.40
C GLU A 100 -6.80 -3.14 10.06
N VAL A 101 -6.09 -2.01 10.12
CA VAL A 101 -4.65 -1.94 9.85
C VAL A 101 -3.86 -2.52 11.01
N ILE A 102 -2.92 -3.39 10.66
CA ILE A 102 -1.89 -3.96 11.53
C ILE A 102 -0.54 -3.58 10.95
N ASP A 103 0.11 -2.60 11.55
CA ASP A 103 1.43 -2.13 11.11
C ASP A 103 2.52 -2.63 12.07
N PRO A 104 3.34 -3.61 11.65
CA PRO A 104 4.41 -4.12 12.51
C PRO A 104 5.64 -3.20 12.56
N THR A 105 5.72 -2.18 11.70
CA THR A 105 6.90 -1.32 11.54
C THR A 105 6.73 -0.01 12.29
N TRP A 106 5.57 0.62 12.16
CA TRP A 106 5.21 1.85 12.85
C TRP A 106 4.50 1.56 14.17
N THR A 107 5.25 1.04 15.14
CA THR A 107 4.75 0.71 16.48
C THR A 107 5.16 1.74 17.54
N GLY A 108 4.33 1.93 18.56
CA GLY A 108 4.61 2.77 19.74
C GLY A 108 4.11 4.20 19.62
N ASP A 109 4.27 4.99 20.69
CA ASP A 109 3.60 6.29 20.85
C ASP A 109 3.96 7.34 19.80
N ARG A 110 5.14 7.21 19.19
CA ARG A 110 5.57 8.12 18.11
C ARG A 110 4.77 7.96 16.81
N PHE A 111 4.02 6.87 16.66
CA PHE A 111 3.23 6.56 15.46
C PHE A 111 1.72 6.51 15.75
N GLN A 112 1.26 7.40 16.63
CA GLN A 112 -0.16 7.62 16.85
C GLN A 112 -0.77 8.45 15.72
N ASN A 113 -2.08 8.29 15.50
CA ASN A 113 -2.84 9.02 14.47
C ASN A 113 -2.32 8.84 13.04
N CYS A 114 -1.75 7.68 12.73
CA CYS A 114 -1.39 7.36 11.35
C CYS A 114 -2.64 7.23 10.47
N ALA A 115 -2.50 7.59 9.19
CA ALA A 115 -3.51 7.34 8.18
C ALA A 115 -2.92 6.50 7.04
N TYR A 116 -3.75 5.62 6.49
CA TYR A 116 -3.35 4.59 5.53
C TYR A 116 -4.34 4.57 4.37
N PHE A 117 -3.83 4.62 3.15
CA PHE A 117 -4.62 4.52 1.93
C PHE A 117 -3.90 3.58 0.96
N GLY A 118 -4.52 2.46 0.62
CA GLY A 118 -3.81 1.41 -0.10
C GLY A 118 -4.68 0.30 -0.67
N ILE A 119 -3.99 -0.63 -1.33
CA ILE A 119 -4.53 -1.75 -2.08
C ILE A 119 -4.20 -3.03 -1.32
N VAL A 120 -5.21 -3.86 -1.07
CA VAL A 120 -5.00 -5.18 -0.47
C VAL A 120 -4.80 -6.21 -1.58
N PHE A 121 -3.69 -6.94 -1.50
CA PHE A 121 -3.32 -7.96 -2.47
C PHE A 121 -3.72 -9.36 -1.98
N THR A 122 -4.01 -10.24 -2.93
CA THR A 122 -4.12 -11.68 -2.63
C THR A 122 -2.74 -12.25 -2.34
N GLU A 123 -2.66 -13.24 -1.45
CA GLU A 123 -1.41 -13.94 -1.13
C GLU A 123 -0.71 -14.52 -2.37
N ASP A 124 -1.46 -15.19 -3.26
CA ASP A 124 -0.93 -15.76 -4.51
C ASP A 124 -0.20 -14.71 -5.35
N PHE A 125 -0.80 -13.52 -5.49
CA PHE A 125 -0.18 -12.42 -6.24
C PHE A 125 1.05 -11.83 -5.53
N VAL A 126 1.07 -11.77 -4.20
CA VAL A 126 2.25 -11.33 -3.45
C VAL A 126 3.43 -12.28 -3.68
N LEU A 127 3.17 -13.59 -3.63
CA LEU A 127 4.17 -14.62 -3.91
C LEU A 127 4.66 -14.53 -5.36
N GLU A 128 3.73 -14.46 -6.32
CA GLU A 128 4.05 -14.30 -7.76
C GLU A 128 4.97 -13.09 -8.01
N MET A 129 4.64 -11.94 -7.43
CA MET A 129 5.43 -10.71 -7.61
C MET A 129 6.78 -10.80 -6.91
N THR A 130 6.85 -11.42 -5.73
CA THR A 130 8.12 -11.62 -5.01
C THR A 130 9.05 -12.56 -5.78
N GLU A 131 8.53 -13.62 -6.39
CA GLU A 131 9.30 -14.52 -7.25
C GLU A 131 9.83 -13.83 -8.51
N LYS A 132 9.01 -13.01 -9.17
CA LYS A 132 9.40 -12.32 -10.41
C LYS A 132 10.41 -11.19 -10.17
N THR A 133 10.29 -10.47 -9.06
CA THR A 133 11.04 -9.24 -8.82
C THR A 133 12.20 -9.41 -7.83
N GLU A 134 12.20 -10.50 -7.06
CA GLU A 134 13.08 -10.70 -5.89
C GLU A 134 12.97 -9.54 -4.86
N LYS A 135 11.84 -8.81 -4.87
CA LYS A 135 11.52 -7.72 -3.94
C LYS A 135 10.24 -8.05 -3.18
N TYR A 136 10.18 -7.61 -1.91
CA TYR A 136 8.97 -7.74 -1.11
C TYR A 136 7.92 -6.67 -1.45
N GLY A 137 8.35 -5.50 -1.91
CA GLY A 137 7.47 -4.40 -2.29
C GLY A 137 6.97 -4.55 -3.72
N ILE A 138 5.66 -4.59 -3.95
CA ILE A 138 5.02 -4.78 -5.25
C ILE A 138 4.98 -3.47 -6.04
N LEU A 139 4.45 -2.41 -5.45
CA LEU A 139 4.25 -1.13 -6.14
C LEU A 139 5.58 -0.44 -6.46
N GLU A 140 6.56 -0.51 -5.56
CA GLU A 140 7.87 0.13 -5.75
C GLU A 140 8.79 -0.65 -6.71
N SER A 141 8.51 -1.93 -6.94
CA SER A 141 9.33 -2.80 -7.79
C SER A 141 8.76 -2.97 -9.21
N ASP A 142 7.62 -2.36 -9.53
CA ASP A 142 6.95 -2.44 -10.83
C ASP A 142 7.89 -2.11 -12.03
N TYR A 143 8.91 -1.27 -11.80
CA TYR A 143 9.93 -0.97 -12.82
C TYR A 143 10.75 -2.19 -13.27
N LEU A 144 10.89 -3.24 -12.44
CA LEU A 144 11.55 -4.49 -12.80
C LEU A 144 10.72 -5.32 -13.79
N MET A 145 9.44 -4.99 -13.93
CA MET A 145 8.48 -5.61 -14.83
C MET A 145 8.06 -4.64 -15.94
N ASP A 146 8.94 -3.72 -16.36
CA ASP A 146 8.67 -2.70 -17.38
C ASP A 146 7.41 -1.86 -17.09
N TYR A 147 7.16 -1.59 -15.80
CA TYR A 147 6.02 -0.82 -15.32
C TYR A 147 4.66 -1.42 -15.72
N GLN A 148 4.55 -2.75 -15.77
CA GLN A 148 3.33 -3.45 -16.19
C GLN A 148 2.09 -2.99 -15.43
N LEU A 149 2.17 -2.79 -14.10
CA LEU A 149 1.02 -2.38 -13.30
C LEU A 149 0.57 -0.96 -13.65
N GLN A 150 1.51 -0.04 -13.83
CA GLN A 150 1.16 1.32 -14.27
C GLN A 150 0.70 1.38 -15.73
N ARG A 151 1.20 0.50 -16.60
CA ARG A 151 0.80 0.45 -18.01
C ARG A 151 -0.56 -0.21 -18.23
N GLN A 152 -0.88 -1.24 -17.46
CA GLN A 152 -2.00 -2.15 -17.75
C GLN A 152 -3.02 -2.25 -16.61
N GLY A 153 -2.69 -1.77 -15.41
CA GLY A 153 -3.47 -2.03 -14.20
C GLY A 153 -3.17 -3.40 -13.59
N PHE A 154 -4.02 -3.83 -12.67
CA PHE A 154 -3.87 -5.11 -11.98
C PHE A 154 -4.61 -6.24 -12.72
N PRO A 155 -4.05 -7.46 -12.78
CA PRO A 155 -4.79 -8.61 -13.29
C PRO A 155 -5.94 -8.98 -12.34
N PRO A 156 -6.98 -9.69 -12.82
CA PRO A 156 -8.20 -9.95 -12.03
C PRO A 156 -7.97 -10.69 -10.71
N HIS A 157 -6.91 -11.50 -10.61
CA HIS A 157 -6.58 -12.26 -9.41
C HIS A 157 -5.75 -11.49 -8.39
N ALA A 158 -5.20 -10.31 -8.74
CA ALA A 158 -4.24 -9.63 -7.88
C ALA A 158 -4.84 -9.04 -6.60
N LEU A 159 -6.08 -8.58 -6.68
CA LEU A 159 -6.68 -7.73 -5.65
C LEU A 159 -7.64 -8.53 -4.77
N ARG A 160 -7.47 -8.38 -3.46
CA ARG A 160 -8.39 -8.98 -2.49
C ARG A 160 -9.69 -8.17 -2.49
N THR A 161 -10.80 -8.83 -2.78
CA THR A 161 -12.14 -8.27 -2.63
C THR A 161 -12.70 -8.64 -1.26
N PHE A 162 -13.28 -7.66 -0.58
CA PHE A 162 -13.98 -7.86 0.69
C PHE A 162 -15.48 -7.77 0.41
N ASN A 163 -16.22 -8.83 0.73
CA ASN A 163 -17.68 -8.80 0.67
C ASN A 163 -18.16 -7.79 1.71
N ARG A 164 -18.74 -6.68 1.27
CA ARG A 164 -19.36 -5.67 2.13
C ARG A 164 -20.83 -6.00 2.35
#